data_AF-A0A9D1VK89-F1
#
_entry.id   AF-A0A9D1VK89-F1
#
_cell.length_a   1.000
_cell.length_b   1.000
_cell.length_c   1.000
_cell.angle_alpha   90.00
_cell.angle_beta   90.00
_cell.angle_gamma   90.00
#
_symmetry.space_group_name_H-M   'P 1'
#
loop_
_entity.id
_entity.type
_entity.pdbx_description
1 polymer ?
#
loop_
_entity_poly.entity_id
_entity_poly.type
_entity_poly.pdbx_seq_one_letter_code
_entity_poly.pdbx_strand_id
1 'polypeptide(L)'
;MIHPFFLLLFFVLLYTAVLYKSGAALTLCVLFIFWFLASVFHVLYNLRKVQIDFPFSAYTGKKEQQAIFTFTVKNTGFLPLSRVRLRLLLLDQSGKKVEDKRLFLSLGPKSRRKYSLTFSSPYSGRFHIQLKKFRIYSFFSLVSLTRKINLLGEAVFFPQPSPVPVKISEKTRYFVPEGEDNLETPFLSPSAAGSFGEDIRSYRPQDSIKLVHWKLSARNGELLVRIPASEEGFLVLLFLDLAAPDQKDSARQISAFFQCAASLSFSMLELKCSHLMIWFDQKEQCLRRFPVRNEEELNFAVYCLLHGDFYQSSQNLYSLYSREHPTDTWACRLLLDTGLNLWQEEKKLFSSSPETLEEDMALAEIIL
;
A
#
# COMPACT_ATOMS: atom_id res chain seq x y z
N MET A 1 17.29 -29.36 -17.95
CA MET A 1 16.64 -29.72 -19.24
C MET A 1 17.62 -29.47 -20.37
N ILE A 2 17.77 -30.44 -21.25
CA ILE A 2 18.61 -30.40 -22.46
C ILE A 2 17.69 -30.12 -23.65
N HIS A 3 18.15 -29.35 -24.62
CA HIS A 3 17.37 -29.06 -25.83
C HIS A 3 17.21 -30.33 -26.70
N PRO A 4 15.99 -30.75 -27.08
CA PRO A 4 15.76 -32.03 -27.77
C PRO A 4 16.42 -32.10 -29.15
N PHE A 5 16.49 -30.97 -29.87
CA PHE A 5 17.18 -30.90 -31.17
C PHE A 5 18.67 -31.26 -31.08
N PHE A 6 19.34 -30.95 -29.96
CA PHE A 6 20.74 -31.28 -29.79
C PHE A 6 20.96 -32.79 -29.66
N LEU A 7 20.07 -33.48 -28.93
CA LEU A 7 20.10 -34.92 -28.80
C LEU A 7 19.84 -35.59 -30.15
N LEU A 8 18.82 -35.13 -30.89
CA LEU A 8 18.52 -35.64 -32.23
C LEU A 8 19.73 -35.49 -33.16
N LEU A 9 20.31 -34.30 -33.23
CA LEU A 9 21.47 -34.03 -34.08
C LEU A 9 22.68 -34.89 -33.69
N PHE A 10 22.92 -35.07 -32.39
CA PHE A 10 23.97 -35.96 -31.89
C PHE A 10 23.75 -37.41 -32.32
N PHE A 11 22.53 -37.94 -32.22
CA PHE A 11 22.23 -39.32 -32.64
C PHE A 11 22.32 -39.51 -34.16
N VAL A 12 21.93 -38.51 -34.95
CA VAL A 12 22.10 -38.54 -36.41
C VAL A 12 23.59 -38.54 -36.77
N LEU A 13 24.41 -37.70 -36.13
CA LEU A 13 25.86 -37.68 -36.32
C LEU A 13 26.53 -38.99 -35.90
N LEU A 14 26.09 -39.57 -34.77
CA LEU A 14 26.59 -40.85 -34.30
C LEU A 14 26.23 -41.98 -35.28
N TYR A 15 25.00 -41.99 -35.77
CA TYR A 15 24.53 -42.95 -36.76
C TYR A 15 25.34 -42.86 -38.06
N THR A 16 25.57 -41.65 -38.60
CA THR A 16 26.39 -41.47 -39.81
C THR A 16 27.86 -41.83 -39.58
N ALA A 17 28.41 -41.55 -38.39
CA ALA A 17 29.77 -41.95 -38.04
C ALA A 17 29.95 -43.48 -38.07
N VAL A 18 28.97 -44.22 -37.54
CA VAL A 18 28.99 -45.69 -37.53
C VAL A 18 28.73 -46.26 -38.93
N LEU A 19 27.72 -45.75 -39.63
CA LEU A 19 27.32 -46.25 -40.95
C LEU A 19 28.43 -46.10 -42.00
N TYR A 20 29.07 -44.92 -42.04
CA TYR A 20 30.09 -44.61 -43.03
C TYR A 20 31.52 -44.82 -42.53
N LYS A 21 31.71 -45.29 -41.28
CA LYS A 21 33.03 -45.43 -40.61
C LYS A 21 33.90 -44.16 -40.77
N SER A 22 33.26 -43.00 -40.74
CA SER A 22 33.92 -41.72 -41.01
C SER A 22 34.59 -41.18 -39.74
N GLY A 23 35.91 -41.03 -39.77
CA GLY A 23 36.65 -40.39 -38.67
C GLY A 23 36.21 -38.94 -38.43
N ALA A 24 35.84 -38.21 -39.49
CA ALA A 24 35.37 -36.82 -39.38
C ALA A 24 34.01 -36.71 -38.66
N ALA A 25 33.10 -37.65 -38.87
CA ALA A 25 31.84 -37.68 -38.13
C ALA A 25 32.06 -38.01 -36.65
N LEU A 26 33.02 -38.90 -36.36
CA LEU A 26 33.40 -39.23 -34.98
C LEU A 26 34.04 -38.05 -34.25
N THR A 27 34.92 -37.27 -34.90
CA THR A 27 35.48 -36.04 -34.29
C THR A 27 34.40 -35.00 -34.01
N LEU A 28 33.40 -34.83 -34.90
CA LEU A 28 32.24 -33.98 -34.63
C LEU A 28 31.44 -34.46 -33.41
N CYS A 29 31.22 -35.77 -33.24
CA CYS A 29 30.57 -36.30 -32.04
C CYS A 29 31.33 -35.95 -30.75
N VAL A 30 32.67 -36.04 -30.76
CA VAL A 30 33.50 -35.65 -29.61
C VAL A 30 33.39 -34.15 -29.34
N LEU A 31 33.40 -33.30 -30.37
CA LEU A 31 33.19 -31.85 -30.23
C LEU A 31 31.80 -31.51 -29.65
N PHE A 32 30.76 -32.26 -30.03
CA PHE A 32 29.42 -32.13 -29.45
C PHE A 32 29.41 -32.46 -27.96
N ILE A 33 30.07 -33.54 -27.55
CA ILE A 33 30.19 -33.91 -26.13
C ILE A 33 30.91 -32.80 -25.36
N PHE A 34 32.02 -32.27 -25.90
CA PHE A 34 32.73 -31.16 -25.28
C PHE A 34 31.85 -29.90 -25.15
N TRP A 35 31.09 -29.56 -26.19
CA TRP A 35 30.15 -28.43 -26.16
C TRP A 35 29.04 -28.64 -25.12
N PHE A 36 28.53 -29.86 -24.97
CA PHE A 36 27.57 -30.19 -23.92
C PHE A 36 28.17 -30.01 -22.52
N LEU A 37 29.36 -30.58 -22.27
CA LEU A 37 30.06 -30.45 -20.99
C LEU A 37 30.36 -28.99 -20.65
N ALA A 38 30.84 -28.21 -21.63
CA ALA A 38 31.07 -26.77 -21.47
C ALA A 38 29.77 -26.00 -21.15
N SER A 39 28.65 -26.38 -21.77
CA SER A 39 27.33 -25.80 -21.51
C SER A 39 26.80 -26.12 -20.11
N VAL A 40 27.00 -27.35 -19.64
CA VAL A 40 26.67 -27.76 -18.26
C VAL A 40 27.54 -26.99 -17.27
N PHE A 41 28.85 -26.93 -17.48
CA PHE A 41 29.77 -26.17 -16.64
C PHE A 41 29.40 -24.69 -16.57
N HIS A 42 29.10 -24.07 -17.72
CA HIS A 42 28.69 -22.66 -17.80
C HIS A 42 27.46 -22.37 -16.95
N VAL A 43 26.42 -23.21 -17.01
CA VAL A 43 25.19 -23.02 -16.22
C VAL A 43 25.47 -23.23 -14.74
N LEU A 44 26.20 -24.29 -14.36
CA LEU A 44 26.55 -24.58 -12.96
C LEU A 44 27.39 -23.45 -12.33
N TYR A 45 28.36 -22.92 -13.08
CA TYR A 45 29.16 -21.78 -12.66
C TYR A 45 28.27 -20.55 -12.42
N ASN A 46 27.45 -20.18 -13.41
CA ASN A 46 26.63 -18.98 -13.34
C ASN A 46 25.54 -19.06 -12.26
N LEU A 47 24.98 -20.24 -11.99
CA LEU A 47 24.00 -20.42 -10.92
C LEU A 47 24.50 -19.95 -9.55
N ARG A 48 25.79 -20.08 -9.28
CA ARG A 48 26.42 -19.63 -8.02
C ARG A 48 26.77 -18.14 -8.03
N LYS A 49 26.88 -17.53 -9.21
CA LYS A 49 27.39 -16.16 -9.39
C LYS A 49 26.29 -15.11 -9.62
N VAL A 50 25.06 -15.55 -9.91
CA VAL A 50 23.88 -14.68 -9.95
C VAL A 50 23.46 -14.29 -8.52
N GLN A 51 23.41 -12.99 -8.28
CA GLN A 51 22.79 -12.36 -7.12
C GLN A 51 21.62 -11.51 -7.60
N ILE A 52 20.52 -11.53 -6.85
CA ILE A 52 19.32 -10.76 -7.17
C ILE A 52 18.95 -10.00 -5.90
N ASP A 53 19.00 -8.68 -5.98
CA ASP A 53 18.69 -7.78 -4.88
C ASP A 53 17.25 -7.26 -5.10
N PHE A 54 16.34 -7.74 -4.25
CA PHE A 54 14.94 -7.29 -4.22
C PHE A 54 14.83 -6.15 -3.21
N PRO A 55 14.33 -4.96 -3.60
CA PRO A 55 14.01 -3.94 -2.61
C PRO A 55 12.82 -4.41 -1.75
N PHE A 56 12.73 -3.81 -0.57
CA PHE A 56 11.64 -4.11 0.37
C PHE A 56 10.28 -3.67 -0.19
N SER A 57 10.18 -2.54 -0.89
CA SER A 57 8.91 -1.97 -1.38
C SER A 57 8.93 -1.56 -2.86
N ALA A 58 7.77 -1.69 -3.51
CA ALA A 58 7.43 -1.14 -4.82
C ALA A 58 6.77 0.23 -4.64
N TYR A 59 7.07 1.18 -5.53
CA TYR A 59 6.42 2.48 -5.54
C TYR A 59 5.19 2.42 -6.47
N THR A 60 4.03 2.88 -5.99
CA THR A 60 2.88 3.14 -6.86
C THR A 60 3.25 4.27 -7.81
N GLY A 61 3.08 4.06 -9.12
CA GLY A 61 3.31 5.09 -10.12
C GLY A 61 2.13 6.06 -10.20
N LYS A 62 2.34 7.22 -10.85
CA LYS A 62 1.30 8.24 -11.09
C LYS A 62 0.12 7.76 -11.97
N LYS A 63 0.22 6.58 -12.58
CA LYS A 63 -0.85 6.01 -13.41
C LYS A 63 -1.70 5.07 -12.57
N GLU A 64 -3.01 5.18 -12.72
CA GLU A 64 -4.05 4.38 -12.06
C GLU A 64 -3.61 2.93 -11.83
N GLN A 65 -3.69 2.49 -10.58
CA GLN A 65 -3.58 1.07 -10.21
C GLN A 65 -2.28 0.36 -10.68
N GLN A 66 -1.22 1.11 -10.98
CA GLN A 66 0.05 0.57 -11.47
C GLN A 66 1.20 0.86 -10.48
N ALA A 67 1.89 -0.19 -10.04
CA ALA A 67 3.09 -0.08 -9.21
C ALA A 67 4.34 -0.45 -10.00
N ILE A 68 5.36 0.41 -9.97
CA ILE A 68 6.65 0.15 -10.61
C ILE A 68 7.57 -0.50 -9.58
N PHE A 69 7.83 -1.79 -9.78
CA PHE A 69 8.78 -2.55 -8.99
C PHE A 69 10.13 -2.59 -9.68
N THR A 70 11.15 -2.04 -9.02
CA THR A 70 12.52 -1.99 -9.55
C THR A 70 13.47 -2.85 -8.74
N PHE A 71 14.06 -3.88 -9.35
CA PHE A 71 15.02 -4.76 -8.68
C PHE A 71 16.34 -4.81 -9.43
N THR A 72 17.41 -5.24 -8.75
CA THR A 72 18.75 -5.32 -9.34
C THR A 72 19.17 -6.76 -9.51
N VAL A 73 19.70 -7.09 -10.69
CA VAL A 73 20.35 -8.37 -10.94
C VAL A 73 21.85 -8.11 -11.11
N LYS A 74 22.67 -8.91 -10.43
CA LYS A 74 24.12 -8.81 -10.46
C LYS A 74 24.74 -10.12 -10.91
N ASN A 75 25.62 -10.03 -11.90
CA ASN A 75 26.54 -11.10 -12.27
C ASN A 75 27.89 -10.85 -11.59
N THR A 76 28.23 -11.65 -10.58
CA THR A 76 29.56 -11.59 -9.94
C THR A 76 30.63 -12.40 -10.67
N GLY A 77 30.20 -13.21 -11.65
CA GLY A 77 31.06 -14.12 -12.38
C GLY A 77 31.82 -13.45 -13.52
N PHE A 78 32.86 -14.13 -13.98
CA PHE A 78 33.61 -13.74 -15.19
C PHE A 78 32.90 -14.17 -16.48
N LEU A 79 32.05 -15.21 -16.42
CA LEU A 79 31.27 -15.63 -17.59
C LEU A 79 30.01 -14.78 -17.74
N PRO A 80 29.59 -14.47 -18.99
CA PRO A 80 28.35 -13.75 -19.23
C PRO A 80 27.13 -14.62 -18.93
N LEU A 81 26.07 -13.96 -18.44
CA LEU A 81 24.72 -14.52 -18.32
C LEU A 81 24.01 -14.32 -19.66
N SER A 82 24.00 -15.37 -20.48
CA SER A 82 23.41 -15.35 -21.83
C SER A 82 21.90 -15.14 -21.80
N ARG A 83 21.20 -15.90 -20.96
CA ARG A 83 19.74 -15.78 -20.79
C ARG A 83 19.32 -16.32 -19.43
N VAL A 84 18.63 -15.48 -18.67
CA VAL A 84 17.99 -15.82 -17.40
C VAL A 84 16.50 -15.53 -17.54
N ARG A 85 15.67 -16.48 -17.12
CA ARG A 85 14.23 -16.33 -17.03
C ARG A 85 13.83 -16.18 -15.57
N LEU A 86 13.26 -15.04 -15.24
CA LEU A 86 12.60 -14.77 -13.97
C LEU A 86 11.09 -14.88 -14.14
N ARG A 87 10.40 -15.40 -13.12
CA ARG A 87 8.93 -15.39 -13.06
C ARG A 87 8.54 -14.74 -11.74
N LEU A 88 8.05 -13.52 -11.81
CA LEU A 88 7.57 -12.76 -10.66
C LEU A 88 6.05 -12.91 -10.60
N LEU A 89 5.54 -13.14 -9.39
CA LEU A 89 4.12 -13.28 -9.12
C LEU A 89 3.69 -12.16 -8.18
N LEU A 90 2.62 -11.45 -8.53
CA LEU A 90 1.93 -10.57 -7.59
C LEU A 90 0.90 -11.41 -6.84
N LEU A 91 1.01 -11.44 -5.52
CA LEU A 91 0.13 -12.17 -4.62
C LEU A 91 -0.64 -11.19 -3.74
N ASP A 92 -1.91 -11.47 -3.53
CA ASP A 92 -2.74 -10.85 -2.51
C ASP A 92 -2.33 -11.34 -1.10
N GLN A 93 -2.84 -10.70 -0.04
CA GLN A 93 -2.60 -11.08 1.36
C GLN A 93 -3.02 -12.52 1.67
N SER A 94 -4.05 -13.01 0.98
CA SER A 94 -4.50 -14.41 1.03
C SER A 94 -3.55 -15.40 0.35
N GLY A 95 -2.50 -14.92 -0.32
CA GLY A 95 -1.59 -15.72 -1.15
C GLY A 95 -2.16 -16.06 -2.53
N LYS A 96 -3.36 -15.56 -2.87
CA LYS A 96 -3.97 -15.72 -4.20
C LYS A 96 -3.16 -14.93 -5.22
N LYS A 97 -2.91 -15.57 -6.38
CA LYS A 97 -2.16 -14.96 -7.47
C LYS A 97 -3.04 -13.96 -8.22
N VAL A 98 -2.59 -12.70 -8.28
CA VAL A 98 -3.22 -11.60 -9.02
C VAL A 98 -2.61 -11.48 -10.41
N GLU A 99 -1.27 -11.41 -10.51
CA GLU A 99 -0.58 -11.20 -11.79
C GLU A 99 0.68 -12.09 -11.94
N ASP A 100 1.12 -12.34 -13.18
CA ASP A 100 2.30 -13.16 -13.53
C ASP A 100 3.14 -12.47 -14.59
N LYS A 101 4.38 -12.10 -14.24
CA LYS A 101 5.32 -11.52 -15.20
C LYS A 101 6.53 -12.39 -15.40
N ARG A 102 6.85 -12.62 -16.66
CA ARG A 102 8.05 -13.36 -17.09
C ARG A 102 9.04 -12.38 -17.68
N LEU A 103 10.21 -12.27 -17.06
CA LEU A 103 11.28 -11.43 -17.56
C LEU A 103 12.41 -12.29 -18.10
N PHE A 104 12.89 -11.94 -19.30
CA PHE A 104 14.10 -12.49 -19.88
C PHE A 104 15.20 -11.45 -19.83
N LEU A 105 16.37 -11.84 -19.33
CA LEU A 105 17.48 -10.92 -19.17
C LEU A 105 18.83 -11.56 -19.50
N SER A 106 19.76 -10.71 -19.93
CA SER A 106 21.15 -11.05 -20.19
C SER A 106 22.03 -9.99 -19.53
N LEU A 107 23.16 -10.44 -18.96
CA LEU A 107 24.14 -9.58 -18.30
C LEU A 107 25.55 -10.01 -18.70
N GLY A 108 26.41 -9.03 -18.95
CA GLY A 108 27.83 -9.29 -19.18
C GLY A 108 28.58 -9.75 -17.92
N PRO A 109 29.87 -10.09 -18.05
CA PRO A 109 30.75 -10.39 -16.92
C PRO A 109 30.80 -9.25 -15.90
N LYS A 110 30.84 -9.58 -14.60
CA LYS A 110 31.01 -8.61 -13.48
C LYS A 110 30.08 -7.39 -13.53
N SER A 111 28.91 -7.52 -14.16
CA SER A 111 27.98 -6.42 -14.40
C SER A 111 26.78 -6.48 -13.47
N ARG A 112 26.15 -5.32 -13.24
CA ARG A 112 24.87 -5.20 -12.55
C ARG A 112 23.90 -4.42 -13.43
N ARG A 113 22.62 -4.79 -13.41
CA ARG A 113 21.57 -4.08 -14.14
C ARG A 113 20.30 -3.99 -13.32
N LYS A 114 19.70 -2.80 -13.32
CA LYS A 114 18.38 -2.55 -12.75
C LYS A 114 17.31 -2.90 -13.78
N TYR A 115 16.23 -3.51 -13.30
CA TYR A 115 15.06 -3.86 -14.09
C TYR A 115 13.83 -3.31 -13.40
N SER A 116 12.97 -2.65 -14.17
CA SER A 116 11.71 -2.11 -13.69
C SER A 116 10.57 -2.87 -14.36
N LEU A 117 9.66 -3.40 -13.55
CA LEU A 117 8.44 -4.06 -13.98
C LEU A 117 7.26 -3.30 -13.38
N THR A 118 6.31 -2.95 -14.22
CA THR A 118 5.02 -2.43 -13.76
C THR A 118 4.15 -3.61 -13.39
N PHE A 119 3.50 -3.59 -12.24
CA PHE A 119 2.43 -4.50 -11.83
C PHE A 119 1.12 -3.74 -11.73
N SER A 120 0.00 -4.39 -12.03
CA SER A 120 -1.33 -3.79 -11.93
C SER A 120 -2.24 -4.63 -11.05
N SER A 121 -2.98 -3.97 -10.17
CA SER A 121 -3.99 -4.61 -9.31
C SER A 121 -5.31 -3.86 -9.42
N PRO A 122 -6.45 -4.54 -9.63
CA PRO A 122 -7.77 -3.91 -9.60
C PRO A 122 -8.19 -3.48 -8.18
N TYR A 123 -7.43 -3.88 -7.16
CA TYR A 123 -7.74 -3.66 -5.75
C TYR A 123 -6.62 -2.88 -5.08
N SER A 124 -7.02 -1.91 -4.27
CA SER A 124 -6.19 -1.13 -3.36
C SER A 124 -5.85 -1.96 -2.12
N GLY A 125 -4.65 -1.79 -1.59
CA GLY A 125 -4.17 -2.59 -0.47
C GLY A 125 -2.70 -2.97 -0.57
N ARG A 126 -2.31 -3.83 0.35
CA ARG A 126 -0.97 -4.39 0.46
C ARG A 126 -0.89 -5.76 -0.24
N PHE A 127 0.10 -5.91 -1.12
CA PHE A 127 0.37 -7.10 -1.91
C PHE A 127 1.84 -7.51 -1.78
N HIS A 128 2.16 -8.75 -2.17
CA HIS A 128 3.52 -9.27 -2.17
C HIS A 128 3.96 -9.67 -3.57
N ILE A 129 5.13 -9.18 -3.97
CA ILE A 129 5.80 -9.61 -5.19
C ILE A 129 6.76 -10.73 -4.83
N GLN A 130 6.52 -11.92 -5.38
CA GLN A 130 7.31 -13.11 -5.07
C GLN A 130 8.10 -13.63 -6.27
N LEU A 131 9.36 -13.96 -6.04
CA LEU A 131 10.21 -14.74 -6.94
C LEU A 131 10.60 -16.07 -6.26
N LYS A 132 9.93 -17.17 -6.64
CA LYS A 132 10.19 -18.52 -6.08
C LYS A 132 11.34 -19.29 -6.75
N LYS A 133 11.64 -18.94 -8.01
CA LYS A 133 12.66 -19.62 -8.80
C LYS A 133 13.05 -18.79 -10.00
N PHE A 134 14.29 -19.00 -10.44
CA PHE A 134 14.76 -18.52 -11.72
C PHE A 134 15.43 -19.64 -12.51
N ARG A 135 15.44 -19.50 -13.83
CA ARG A 135 16.05 -20.47 -14.73
C ARG A 135 17.16 -19.82 -15.53
N ILE A 136 18.36 -20.38 -15.46
CA ILE A 136 19.51 -19.98 -16.28
C ILE A 136 19.61 -20.93 -17.47
N TYR A 137 19.99 -20.38 -18.61
CA TYR A 137 20.28 -21.11 -19.83
C TYR A 137 21.77 -21.00 -20.14
N SER A 138 22.35 -22.06 -20.71
CA SER A 138 23.72 -22.06 -21.23
C SER A 138 23.82 -21.18 -22.49
N PHE A 139 25.01 -21.09 -23.06
CA PHE A 139 25.15 -20.64 -24.46
C PHE A 139 24.22 -21.44 -25.38
N PHE A 140 23.60 -20.74 -26.34
CA PHE A 140 22.60 -21.28 -27.28
C PHE A 140 21.39 -21.97 -26.64
N SER A 141 21.14 -21.77 -25.33
CA SER A 141 20.04 -22.41 -24.60
C SER A 141 20.08 -23.95 -24.60
N LEU A 142 21.25 -24.56 -24.80
CA LEU A 142 21.46 -26.01 -24.90
C LEU A 142 21.04 -26.75 -23.63
N VAL A 143 21.50 -26.23 -22.49
CA VAL A 143 21.21 -26.74 -21.16
C VAL A 143 20.56 -25.63 -20.36
N SER A 144 19.62 -25.99 -19.51
CA SER A 144 19.03 -25.05 -18.57
C SER A 144 18.75 -25.70 -17.23
N LEU A 145 19.01 -24.93 -16.18
CA LEU A 145 18.88 -25.38 -14.80
C LEU A 145 18.17 -24.29 -14.00
N THR A 146 17.39 -24.73 -13.02
CA THR A 146 16.54 -23.86 -12.21
C THR A 146 17.11 -23.78 -10.81
N ARG A 147 17.28 -22.56 -10.28
CA ARG A 147 17.59 -22.34 -8.87
C ARG A 147 16.30 -21.92 -8.15
N LYS A 148 16.01 -22.59 -7.04
CA LYS A 148 14.96 -22.15 -6.11
C LYS A 148 15.53 -20.98 -5.30
N ILE A 149 14.71 -19.97 -5.12
CA ILE A 149 14.99 -18.81 -4.27
C ILE A 149 13.68 -18.39 -3.63
N ASN A 150 13.68 -17.68 -2.51
CA ASN A 150 12.46 -17.12 -1.97
C ASN A 150 12.71 -15.66 -1.65
N LEU A 151 12.51 -14.81 -2.66
CA LEU A 151 12.54 -13.37 -2.48
C LEU A 151 11.11 -12.84 -2.47
N LEU A 152 10.85 -12.00 -1.49
CA LEU A 152 9.59 -11.30 -1.30
C LEU A 152 9.88 -9.81 -1.31
N GLY A 153 9.14 -9.07 -2.12
CA GLY A 153 9.01 -7.64 -2.04
C GLY A 153 7.56 -7.28 -1.71
N GLU A 154 7.35 -6.09 -1.19
CA GLU A 154 6.04 -5.54 -0.90
C GLU A 154 5.61 -4.60 -2.03
N ALA A 155 4.33 -4.61 -2.37
CA ALA A 155 3.73 -3.65 -3.28
C ALA A 155 2.47 -3.09 -2.62
N VAL A 156 2.43 -1.78 -2.44
CA VAL A 156 1.27 -1.09 -1.88
C VAL A 156 0.57 -0.38 -3.03
N PHE A 157 -0.73 -0.56 -3.14
CA PHE A 157 -1.58 0.18 -4.07
C PHE A 157 -2.47 1.10 -3.25
N PHE A 158 -2.22 2.40 -3.33
CA PHE A 158 -2.99 3.39 -2.62
C PHE A 158 -4.40 3.51 -3.22
N PRO A 159 -5.45 3.64 -2.38
CA PRO A 159 -6.77 4.01 -2.86
C PRO A 159 -6.74 5.40 -3.50
N GLN A 160 -7.54 5.59 -4.54
CA GLN A 160 -7.78 6.92 -5.08
C GLN A 160 -9.04 7.49 -4.43
N PRO A 161 -8.93 8.60 -3.69
CA PRO A 161 -10.10 9.23 -3.11
C PRO A 161 -10.99 9.82 -4.20
N SER A 162 -12.28 9.65 -4.02
CA SER A 162 -13.36 10.29 -4.77
C SER A 162 -14.03 11.36 -3.89
N PRO A 163 -14.46 12.49 -4.46
CA PRO A 163 -15.14 13.53 -3.69
C PRO A 163 -16.48 13.02 -3.15
N VAL A 164 -16.71 13.23 -1.85
CA VAL A 164 -17.95 12.88 -1.14
C VAL A 164 -18.64 14.17 -0.73
N PRO A 165 -19.96 14.31 -0.94
CA PRO A 165 -20.70 15.51 -0.55
C PRO A 165 -20.86 15.59 0.97
N VAL A 166 -19.84 16.12 1.62
CA VAL A 166 -19.80 16.39 3.06
C VAL A 166 -20.14 17.87 3.29
N LYS A 167 -20.98 18.14 4.30
CA LYS A 167 -21.34 19.51 4.75
C LYS A 167 -20.96 19.65 6.21
N ILE A 168 -20.33 20.78 6.58
CA ILE A 168 -20.01 21.08 7.99
C ILE A 168 -21.22 21.80 8.62
N SER A 169 -21.79 21.22 9.68
CA SER A 169 -22.83 21.84 10.48
C SER A 169 -22.29 22.99 11.33
N GLU A 170 -23.18 23.89 11.76
CA GLU A 170 -22.80 24.95 12.71
C GLU A 170 -22.30 24.40 14.05
N LYS A 171 -22.80 23.23 14.48
CA LYS A 171 -22.34 22.57 15.70
C LYS A 171 -20.84 22.29 15.61
N THR A 172 -20.40 21.75 14.48
CA THR A 172 -19.01 21.35 14.25
C THR A 172 -18.12 22.55 13.91
N ARG A 173 -18.64 23.54 13.18
CA ARG A 173 -17.91 24.79 12.87
C ARG A 173 -17.57 25.61 14.12
N TYR A 174 -18.44 25.61 15.12
CA TYR A 174 -18.26 26.40 16.35
C TYR A 174 -17.91 25.55 17.57
N PHE A 175 -17.54 24.28 17.37
CA PHE A 175 -17.11 23.42 18.44
C PHE A 175 -15.73 23.84 18.93
N VAL A 176 -15.59 24.05 20.24
CA VAL A 176 -14.31 24.30 20.89
C VAL A 176 -13.95 23.03 21.65
N PRO A 177 -12.94 22.27 21.19
CA PRO A 177 -12.48 21.10 21.93
C PRO A 177 -11.94 21.54 23.29
N GLU A 178 -12.46 20.93 24.35
CA GLU A 178 -11.93 21.03 25.71
C GLU A 178 -10.97 19.85 25.90
N GLY A 179 -9.65 20.09 25.82
CA GLY A 179 -8.62 19.06 25.94
C GLY A 179 -7.21 19.59 25.65
N GLU A 180 -6.19 18.98 26.26
CA GLU A 180 -4.77 19.25 25.97
C GLU A 180 -4.38 18.50 24.69
N ASP A 181 -4.45 19.15 23.53
CA ASP A 181 -4.05 18.55 22.25
C ASP A 181 -2.52 18.57 22.06
N ASN A 182 -1.79 17.98 23.00
CA ASN A 182 -0.37 17.62 22.81
C ASN A 182 -0.26 16.26 22.11
N LEU A 183 -0.89 16.11 20.94
CA LEU A 183 -0.59 14.99 20.05
C LEU A 183 0.62 15.35 19.19
N GLU A 184 1.81 15.23 19.79
CA GLU A 184 3.07 15.33 19.06
C GLU A 184 3.13 14.20 18.02
N THR A 185 3.20 14.58 16.73
CA THR A 185 3.49 13.65 15.65
C THR A 185 4.94 13.13 15.80
N PRO A 186 5.20 11.82 15.91
CA PRO A 186 6.56 11.32 16.15
C PRO A 186 7.54 11.51 14.97
N PHE A 187 7.12 12.10 13.84
CA PHE A 187 7.88 12.07 12.59
C PHE A 187 7.96 13.37 11.77
N LEU A 188 7.39 14.50 12.20
CA LEU A 188 7.57 15.78 11.50
C LEU A 188 7.83 16.91 12.52
N SER A 189 8.85 17.70 12.21
CA SER A 189 9.64 18.57 13.10
C SER A 189 8.86 19.51 14.03
N PRO A 190 9.41 19.83 15.23
CA PRO A 190 8.88 20.85 16.13
C PRO A 190 9.30 22.24 15.64
N SER A 191 8.44 22.92 14.89
CA SER A 191 8.67 24.33 14.57
C SER A 191 7.35 25.09 14.35
N ALA A 192 6.57 25.23 15.42
CA ALA A 192 5.62 26.32 15.57
C ALA A 192 5.31 26.60 17.06
N ALA A 193 6.32 26.48 17.93
CA ALA A 193 6.24 27.06 19.27
C ALA A 193 6.39 28.58 19.15
N GLY A 194 5.29 29.25 18.80
CA GLY A 194 5.29 30.67 18.50
C GLY A 194 3.94 31.31 18.82
N SER A 195 3.66 31.50 20.11
CA SER A 195 2.74 32.51 20.65
C SER A 195 1.35 32.61 19.97
N PHE A 196 0.47 31.66 20.25
CA PHE A 196 -0.95 31.78 19.87
C PHE A 196 -1.72 32.53 20.95
N GLY A 197 -1.89 33.85 20.76
CA GLY A 197 -2.81 34.65 21.56
C GLY A 197 -4.26 34.35 21.15
N GLU A 198 -5.15 34.16 22.13
CA GLU A 198 -6.60 34.17 21.88
C GLU A 198 -6.99 35.48 21.18
N ASP A 199 -7.39 35.41 19.91
CA ASP A 199 -7.91 36.58 19.21
C ASP A 199 -9.35 36.86 19.68
N ILE A 200 -9.53 38.00 20.34
CA ILE A 200 -10.81 38.44 20.90
C ILE A 200 -11.31 39.63 20.09
N ARG A 201 -12.56 39.57 19.64
CA ARG A 201 -13.20 40.67 18.91
C ARG A 201 -14.56 41.03 19.47
N SER A 202 -15.06 42.22 19.13
CA SER A 202 -16.43 42.63 19.45
C SER A 202 -17.48 41.75 18.75
N TYR A 203 -18.54 41.45 19.49
CA TYR A 203 -19.70 40.69 19.03
C TYR A 203 -20.40 41.40 17.87
N ARG A 204 -20.69 40.64 16.82
CA ARG A 204 -21.56 41.06 15.73
C ARG A 204 -22.87 40.29 15.83
N PRO A 205 -24.01 40.86 15.39
CA PRO A 205 -25.31 40.18 15.44
C PRO A 205 -25.39 38.82 14.73
N GLN A 206 -24.41 38.49 13.89
CA GLN A 206 -24.30 37.19 13.18
C GLN A 206 -23.50 36.13 13.96
N ASP A 207 -22.90 36.51 15.09
CA ASP A 207 -22.07 35.60 15.88
C ASP A 207 -22.93 34.75 16.81
N SER A 208 -22.51 33.50 17.01
CA SER A 208 -23.17 32.64 17.98
C SER A 208 -22.96 33.17 19.40
N ILE A 209 -24.05 33.30 20.15
CA ILE A 209 -24.04 33.67 21.58
C ILE A 209 -23.17 32.70 22.41
N LYS A 210 -22.99 31.46 21.95
CA LYS A 210 -22.15 30.44 22.61
C LYS A 210 -20.67 30.80 22.65
N LEU A 211 -20.20 31.64 21.73
CA LEU A 211 -18.80 32.06 21.63
C LEU A 211 -18.50 33.33 22.47
N VAL A 212 -19.50 33.87 23.17
CA VAL A 212 -19.34 35.06 24.00
C VAL A 212 -18.44 34.74 25.20
N HIS A 213 -17.35 35.50 25.34
CA HIS A 213 -16.52 35.47 26.52
C HIS A 213 -17.21 36.24 27.65
N TRP A 214 -18.15 35.61 28.36
CA TRP A 214 -18.96 36.29 29.38
C TRP A 214 -18.15 37.05 30.43
N LYS A 215 -17.07 36.45 30.95
CA LYS A 215 -16.21 37.06 31.96
C LYS A 215 -15.45 38.31 31.47
N LEU A 216 -14.96 38.30 30.23
CA LEU A 216 -14.25 39.43 29.66
C LEU A 216 -15.23 40.52 29.20
N SER A 217 -16.37 40.10 28.65
CA SER A 217 -17.47 41.00 28.26
C SER A 217 -18.00 41.78 29.46
N ALA A 218 -18.18 41.10 30.60
CA ALA A 218 -18.62 41.73 31.84
C ALA A 218 -17.61 42.74 32.41
N ARG A 219 -16.30 42.56 32.14
CA ARG A 219 -15.26 43.49 32.60
C ARG A 219 -15.15 44.72 31.70
N ASN A 220 -15.30 44.54 30.39
CA ASN A 220 -15.11 45.61 29.40
C ASN A 220 -16.40 46.38 29.08
N GLY A 221 -17.57 45.89 29.50
CA GLY A 221 -18.87 46.54 29.24
C GLY A 221 -19.37 46.37 27.80
N GLU A 222 -18.69 45.55 27.00
CA GLU A 222 -19.05 45.23 25.62
C GLU A 222 -19.07 43.71 25.42
N LEU A 223 -19.98 43.20 24.59
CA LEU A 223 -20.00 41.78 24.24
C LEU A 223 -18.77 41.45 23.39
N LEU A 224 -17.90 40.60 23.92
CA LEU A 224 -16.69 40.12 23.28
C LEU A 224 -16.86 38.64 22.94
N VAL A 225 -16.49 38.29 21.72
CA VAL A 225 -16.57 36.93 21.18
C VAL A 225 -15.15 36.40 21.06
N ARG A 226 -14.94 35.18 21.56
CA ARG A 226 -13.72 34.43 21.29
C ARG A 226 -13.75 34.03 19.82
N ILE A 227 -12.79 34.47 19.03
CA ILE A 227 -12.54 33.83 17.75
C ILE A 227 -11.88 32.50 18.13
N PRO A 228 -12.50 31.33 17.84
CA PRO A 228 -11.78 30.08 18.02
C PRO A 228 -10.50 30.20 17.20
N ALA A 229 -9.35 30.15 17.88
CA ALA A 229 -8.08 30.01 17.20
C ALA A 229 -8.21 28.75 16.32
N SER A 230 -7.96 28.92 15.03
CA SER A 230 -7.96 27.79 14.13
C SER A 230 -6.83 26.83 14.56
N GLU A 231 -7.16 25.53 14.62
CA GLU A 231 -6.26 24.38 14.39
C GLU A 231 -5.55 23.65 15.55
N GLU A 232 -6.05 23.61 16.79
CA GLU A 232 -5.44 22.69 17.78
C GLU A 232 -6.19 21.37 18.01
N GLY A 233 -7.52 21.32 17.83
CA GLY A 233 -8.28 20.09 18.09
C GLY A 233 -8.97 19.42 16.90
N PHE A 234 -9.17 18.11 17.05
CA PHE A 234 -9.80 17.25 16.04
C PHE A 234 -11.31 17.25 16.23
N LEU A 235 -12.02 17.95 15.34
CA LEU A 235 -13.47 18.14 15.43
C LEU A 235 -14.25 16.84 15.17
N VAL A 236 -13.69 15.99 14.31
CA VAL A 236 -14.32 14.76 13.84
C VAL A 236 -13.43 13.56 14.13
N LEU A 237 -14.03 12.52 14.70
CA LEU A 237 -13.39 11.23 14.90
C LEU A 237 -13.89 10.25 13.82
N LEU A 238 -12.98 9.77 12.96
CA LEU A 238 -13.28 8.75 11.96
C LEU A 238 -12.73 7.40 12.42
N PHE A 239 -13.62 6.57 12.95
CA PHE A 239 -13.34 5.21 13.35
C PHE A 239 -13.41 4.26 12.15
N LEU A 240 -12.43 3.38 12.05
CA LEU A 240 -12.26 2.42 10.96
C LEU A 240 -12.23 1.02 11.57
N ASP A 241 -13.33 0.27 11.44
CA ASP A 241 -13.44 -1.10 11.93
C ASP A 241 -12.83 -2.08 10.92
N LEU A 242 -11.67 -2.63 11.27
CA LEU A 242 -10.90 -3.60 10.50
C LEU A 242 -11.37 -5.05 10.74
N ALA A 243 -12.65 -5.26 11.09
CA ALA A 243 -13.22 -6.61 11.15
C ALA A 243 -13.10 -7.30 9.78
N ALA A 244 -12.56 -8.51 9.75
CA ALA A 244 -12.40 -9.26 8.51
C ALA A 244 -13.77 -9.54 7.87
N PRO A 245 -13.97 -9.27 6.57
CA PRO A 245 -15.24 -9.55 5.92
C PRO A 245 -15.46 -11.06 5.77
N ASP A 246 -16.69 -11.54 6.01
CA ASP A 246 -17.07 -12.96 5.93
C ASP A 246 -17.13 -13.52 4.50
N GLN A 247 -17.06 -12.67 3.47
CA GLN A 247 -17.40 -13.03 2.09
C GLN A 247 -16.23 -13.60 1.27
N LYS A 248 -16.59 -14.37 0.22
CA LYS A 248 -15.66 -14.98 -0.78
C LYS A 248 -14.81 -13.95 -1.54
N ASP A 249 -15.26 -12.71 -1.68
CA ASP A 249 -14.57 -11.61 -2.38
C ASP A 249 -14.02 -10.56 -1.40
N SER A 250 -13.39 -11.04 -0.32
CA SER A 250 -12.79 -10.19 0.73
C SER A 250 -11.85 -9.12 0.18
N ALA A 251 -11.02 -9.42 -0.82
CA ALA A 251 -10.07 -8.45 -1.39
C ALA A 251 -10.75 -7.23 -2.05
N ARG A 252 -11.86 -7.44 -2.75
CA ARG A 252 -12.62 -6.36 -3.39
C ARG A 252 -13.28 -5.48 -2.33
N GLN A 253 -13.88 -6.11 -1.33
CA GLN A 253 -14.56 -5.43 -0.24
C GLN A 253 -13.59 -4.62 0.62
N ILE A 254 -12.42 -5.18 0.94
CA ILE A 254 -11.33 -4.49 1.63
C ILE A 254 -10.81 -3.29 0.82
N SER A 255 -10.63 -3.45 -0.50
CA SER A 255 -10.23 -2.34 -1.38
C SER A 255 -11.25 -1.21 -1.36
N ALA A 256 -12.55 -1.54 -1.44
CA ALA A 256 -13.64 -0.58 -1.37
C ALA A 256 -13.68 0.14 -0.02
N PHE A 257 -13.39 -0.58 1.08
CA PHE A 257 -13.27 0.01 2.41
C PHE A 257 -12.12 1.03 2.48
N PHE A 258 -10.93 0.69 1.98
CA PHE A 258 -9.81 1.64 1.93
C PHE A 258 -10.11 2.85 1.05
N GLN A 259 -10.81 2.65 -0.08
CA GLN A 259 -11.27 3.74 -0.94
C GLN A 259 -12.24 4.66 -0.19
N CYS A 260 -13.27 4.10 0.45
CA CYS A 260 -14.23 4.88 1.21
C CYS A 260 -13.58 5.67 2.36
N ALA A 261 -12.70 5.04 3.14
CA ALA A 261 -11.96 5.68 4.22
C ALA A 261 -11.12 6.87 3.72
N ALA A 262 -10.37 6.67 2.63
CA ALA A 262 -9.55 7.71 2.01
C ALA A 262 -10.42 8.84 1.43
N SER A 263 -11.51 8.52 0.74
CA SER A 263 -12.45 9.50 0.17
C SER A 263 -13.12 10.38 1.23
N LEU A 264 -13.58 9.78 2.34
CA LEU A 264 -14.18 10.53 3.46
C LEU A 264 -13.17 11.48 4.09
N SER A 265 -11.97 10.98 4.38
CA SER A 265 -10.89 11.76 4.98
C SER A 265 -10.41 12.89 4.05
N PHE A 266 -10.27 12.61 2.75
CA PHE A 266 -9.94 13.59 1.72
C PHE A 266 -11.01 14.69 1.62
N SER A 267 -12.29 14.33 1.60
CA SER A 267 -13.39 15.30 1.53
C SER A 267 -13.47 16.19 2.79
N MET A 268 -13.13 15.64 3.96
CA MET A 268 -13.00 16.43 5.19
C MET A 268 -11.83 17.42 5.12
N LEU A 269 -10.69 17.01 4.55
CA LEU A 269 -9.55 17.90 4.32
C LEU A 269 -9.86 19.02 3.34
N GLU A 270 -10.58 18.76 2.24
CA GLU A 270 -10.99 19.81 1.28
C GLU A 270 -11.85 20.89 1.94
N LEU A 271 -12.65 20.52 2.93
CA LEU A 271 -13.46 21.44 3.74
C LEU A 271 -12.68 22.09 4.90
N LYS A 272 -11.36 21.85 4.98
CA LYS A 272 -10.48 22.30 6.08
C LYS A 272 -10.92 21.81 7.45
N CYS A 273 -11.52 20.62 7.51
CA CYS A 273 -11.92 19.97 8.75
C CYS A 273 -10.81 19.03 9.24
N SER A 274 -10.07 19.46 10.26
CA SER A 274 -9.10 18.60 10.95
C SER A 274 -9.82 17.46 11.68
N HIS A 275 -9.36 16.23 11.44
CA HIS A 275 -10.02 15.04 11.96
C HIS A 275 -9.00 13.95 12.36
N LEU A 276 -9.44 13.00 13.17
CA LEU A 276 -8.62 11.90 13.66
C LEU A 276 -9.05 10.61 12.99
N MET A 277 -8.14 9.92 12.30
CA MET A 277 -8.37 8.56 11.82
C MET A 277 -7.98 7.56 12.90
N ILE A 278 -8.92 6.70 13.30
CA ILE A 278 -8.76 5.81 14.45
C ILE A 278 -9.09 4.38 14.07
N TRP A 279 -8.19 3.45 14.38
CA TRP A 279 -8.46 2.01 14.27
C TRP A 279 -7.72 1.22 15.33
N PHE A 280 -8.18 0.01 15.59
CA PHE A 280 -7.50 -0.90 16.50
C PHE A 280 -6.40 -1.66 15.75
N ASP A 281 -5.17 -1.59 16.26
CA ASP A 281 -4.06 -2.40 15.77
C ASP A 281 -3.96 -3.71 16.55
N GLN A 282 -4.22 -4.82 15.85
CA GLN A 282 -4.15 -6.15 16.43
C GLN A 282 -2.74 -6.56 16.89
N LYS A 283 -1.66 -6.04 16.29
CA LYS A 283 -0.30 -6.44 16.68
C LYS A 283 0.11 -5.82 18.02
N GLU A 284 -0.13 -4.53 18.13
CA GLU A 284 0.25 -3.74 19.30
C GLU A 284 -0.85 -3.73 20.39
N GLN A 285 -2.04 -4.27 20.08
CA GLN A 285 -3.19 -4.34 20.98
C GLN A 285 -3.62 -2.96 21.53
N CYS A 286 -3.57 -1.93 20.69
CA CYS A 286 -3.90 -0.55 21.06
C CYS A 286 -4.68 0.17 19.96
N LEU A 287 -5.40 1.24 20.33
CA LEU A 287 -5.98 2.14 19.35
C LEU A 287 -4.90 3.03 18.76
N ARG A 288 -4.73 2.95 17.45
CA ARG A 288 -3.92 3.91 16.71
C ARG A 288 -4.77 5.12 16.37
N ARG A 289 -4.21 6.30 16.63
CA ARG A 289 -4.82 7.60 16.37
C ARG A 289 -3.89 8.37 15.45
N PHE A 290 -4.37 8.69 14.26
CA PHE A 290 -3.62 9.45 13.27
C PHE A 290 -4.28 10.80 13.02
N PRO A 291 -3.63 11.90 13.43
CA PRO A 291 -4.13 13.24 13.14
C PRO A 291 -4.03 13.50 11.63
N VAL A 292 -5.07 14.11 11.06
CA VAL A 292 -5.12 14.47 9.64
C VAL A 292 -5.51 15.93 9.49
N ARG A 293 -4.51 16.76 9.21
CA ARG A 293 -4.61 18.22 8.99
C ARG A 293 -4.22 18.61 7.56
N ASN A 294 -3.42 17.79 6.89
CA ASN A 294 -2.94 18.00 5.53
C ASN A 294 -2.87 16.69 4.71
N GLU A 295 -2.55 16.81 3.42
CA GLU A 295 -2.48 15.69 2.49
C GLU A 295 -1.33 14.70 2.81
N GLU A 296 -0.21 15.18 3.37
CA GLU A 296 0.91 14.32 3.74
C GLU A 296 0.56 13.40 4.91
N GLU A 297 -0.11 13.95 5.93
CA GLU A 297 -0.64 13.20 7.07
C GLU A 297 -1.72 12.21 6.64
N LEU A 298 -2.61 12.58 5.70
CA LEU A 298 -3.57 11.66 5.10
C LEU A 298 -2.84 10.48 4.42
N ASN A 299 -1.88 10.77 3.55
CA ASN A 299 -1.14 9.74 2.83
C ASN A 299 -0.40 8.79 3.80
N PHE A 300 0.16 9.33 4.89
CA PHE A 300 0.79 8.54 5.94
C PHE A 300 -0.22 7.70 6.73
N ALA A 301 -1.36 8.26 7.12
CA ALA A 301 -2.42 7.55 7.82
C ALA A 301 -2.98 6.41 6.95
N VAL A 302 -3.24 6.67 5.67
CA VAL A 302 -3.66 5.65 4.70
C VAL A 302 -2.58 4.59 4.52
N TYR A 303 -1.30 4.97 4.41
CA TYR A 303 -0.21 4.00 4.35
C TYR A 303 -0.22 3.08 5.58
N CYS A 304 -0.34 3.63 6.79
CA CYS A 304 -0.42 2.84 8.03
C CYS A 304 -1.68 1.96 8.07
N LEU A 305 -2.83 2.47 7.61
CA LEU A 305 -4.09 1.72 7.51
C LEU A 305 -3.97 0.52 6.57
N LEU A 306 -3.31 0.68 5.41
CA LEU A 306 -3.05 -0.42 4.46
C LEU A 306 -2.13 -1.51 5.04
N HIS A 307 -1.38 -1.20 6.10
CA HIS A 307 -0.55 -2.15 6.86
C HIS A 307 -1.24 -2.68 8.12
N GLY A 308 -2.45 -2.21 8.42
CA GLY A 308 -3.28 -2.73 9.50
C GLY A 308 -3.69 -4.18 9.23
N ASP A 309 -3.72 -4.98 10.29
CA ASP A 309 -4.18 -6.36 10.21
C ASP A 309 -5.68 -6.42 10.51
N PHE A 310 -6.41 -7.20 9.72
CA PHE A 310 -7.84 -7.44 9.92
C PHE A 310 -8.06 -8.50 11.00
N TYR A 311 -9.02 -8.26 11.89
CA TYR A 311 -9.34 -9.15 13.02
C TYR A 311 -10.64 -9.92 12.83
N GLN A 312 -10.77 -11.09 13.46
CA GLN A 312 -11.91 -12.00 13.24
C GLN A 312 -13.23 -11.54 13.89
N SER A 313 -13.18 -10.68 14.91
CA SER A 313 -14.38 -10.23 15.63
C SER A 313 -14.40 -8.71 15.73
N SER A 314 -15.50 -8.08 15.29
CA SER A 314 -15.69 -6.64 15.43
C SER A 314 -15.47 -6.21 16.88
N GLN A 315 -14.63 -5.20 17.07
CA GLN A 315 -14.39 -4.59 18.37
C GLN A 315 -15.22 -3.32 18.49
N ASN A 316 -15.73 -3.05 19.69
CA ASN A 316 -16.42 -1.80 19.95
C ASN A 316 -15.39 -0.67 20.11
N LEU A 317 -15.00 -0.06 18.99
CA LEU A 317 -13.98 0.99 18.96
C LEU A 317 -14.36 2.19 19.82
N TYR A 318 -15.65 2.52 19.91
CA TYR A 318 -16.12 3.63 20.74
C TYR A 318 -15.86 3.40 22.22
N SER A 319 -16.18 2.20 22.74
CA SER A 319 -15.97 1.91 24.16
C SER A 319 -14.48 1.83 24.52
N LEU A 320 -13.65 1.33 23.60
CA LEU A 320 -12.20 1.35 23.76
C LEU A 320 -11.66 2.78 23.80
N TYR A 321 -12.11 3.64 22.89
CA TYR A 321 -11.68 5.03 22.83
C TYR A 321 -12.07 5.79 24.10
N SER A 322 -13.32 5.70 24.52
CA SER A 322 -13.78 6.37 25.74
C SER A 322 -13.06 5.89 27.01
N ARG A 323 -12.54 4.66 27.02
CA ARG A 323 -11.76 4.13 28.15
C ARG A 323 -10.32 4.66 28.15
N GLU A 324 -9.70 4.76 26.98
CA GLU A 324 -8.32 5.26 26.84
C GLU A 324 -8.24 6.79 26.94
N HIS A 325 -9.29 7.48 26.46
CA HIS A 325 -9.36 8.94 26.36
C HIS A 325 -10.71 9.46 26.89
N PRO A 326 -10.94 9.43 28.22
CA PRO A 326 -12.20 9.84 28.81
C PRO A 326 -12.45 11.35 28.79
N THR A 327 -11.40 12.16 28.61
CA THR A 327 -11.44 13.63 28.63
C THR A 327 -11.56 14.26 27.26
N ASP A 328 -11.35 13.48 26.19
CA ASP A 328 -11.39 14.01 24.83
C ASP A 328 -12.82 14.41 24.47
N THR A 329 -12.95 15.56 23.82
CA THR A 329 -14.23 16.09 23.36
C THR A 329 -14.22 16.23 21.84
N TRP A 330 -15.33 15.87 21.20
CA TRP A 330 -15.46 15.89 19.74
C TRP A 330 -16.83 16.43 19.33
N ALA A 331 -16.92 16.95 18.10
CA ALA A 331 -18.17 17.47 17.57
C ALA A 331 -19.05 16.35 16.98
N CYS A 332 -18.42 15.42 16.25
CA CYS A 332 -19.05 14.32 15.54
C CYS A 332 -18.14 13.09 15.49
N ARG A 333 -18.71 11.88 15.64
CA ARG A 333 -18.02 10.62 15.35
C ARG A 333 -18.64 9.90 14.15
N LEU A 334 -17.77 9.38 13.30
CA LEU A 334 -18.10 8.50 12.19
C LEU A 334 -17.48 7.13 12.43
N LEU A 335 -18.17 6.06 12.03
CA LEU A 335 -17.64 4.71 12.02
C LEU A 335 -17.89 4.07 10.67
N LEU A 336 -16.82 3.66 10.00
CA LEU A 336 -16.85 2.89 8.78
C LEU A 336 -16.41 1.46 9.07
N ASP A 337 -17.21 0.48 8.67
CA ASP A 337 -16.85 -0.94 8.74
C ASP A 337 -16.43 -1.51 7.39
N THR A 338 -15.77 -2.68 7.39
CA THR A 338 -15.45 -3.42 6.16
C THR A 338 -16.69 -3.91 5.41
N GLY A 339 -17.86 -3.91 6.06
CA GLY A 339 -19.18 -4.10 5.45
C GLY A 339 -19.63 -2.95 4.55
N LEU A 340 -18.84 -1.87 4.43
CA LEU A 340 -19.18 -0.63 3.73
C LEU A 340 -20.42 0.07 4.30
N ASN A 341 -20.59 -0.04 5.62
CA ASN A 341 -21.59 0.71 6.36
C ASN A 341 -20.93 1.92 6.99
N LEU A 342 -21.47 3.10 6.71
CA LEU A 342 -21.09 4.32 7.40
C LEU A 342 -22.13 4.66 8.46
N TRP A 343 -21.67 4.83 9.69
CA TRP A 343 -22.46 5.26 10.83
C TRP A 343 -22.00 6.64 11.27
N GLN A 344 -22.96 7.48 11.64
CA GLN A 344 -22.71 8.72 12.33
C GLN A 344 -23.37 8.64 13.69
N GLU A 345 -22.57 8.76 14.75
CA GLU A 345 -23.02 8.45 16.12
C GLU A 345 -23.60 7.02 16.21
N GLU A 346 -24.92 6.89 16.35
CA GLU A 346 -25.67 5.62 16.39
C GLU A 346 -26.56 5.43 15.15
N LYS A 347 -26.59 6.41 14.24
CA LYS A 347 -27.45 6.39 13.05
C LYS A 347 -26.66 5.90 11.85
N LYS A 348 -27.17 4.87 11.18
CA LYS A 348 -26.64 4.41 9.89
C LYS A 348 -26.92 5.46 8.82
N LEU A 349 -25.88 5.97 8.16
CA LEU A 349 -26.00 6.92 7.06
C LEU A 349 -26.25 6.20 5.75
N PHE A 350 -25.41 5.20 5.44
CA PHE A 350 -25.62 4.35 4.27
C PHE A 350 -25.05 2.95 4.47
N SER A 351 -25.49 2.04 3.59
CA SER A 351 -25.03 0.67 3.44
C SER A 351 -24.75 0.48 1.96
N SER A 352 -23.52 0.18 1.59
CA SER A 352 -23.17 0.04 0.18
C SER A 352 -22.58 -1.32 -0.15
N SER A 353 -22.42 -1.59 -1.44
CA SER A 353 -21.70 -2.73 -1.96
C SER A 353 -20.44 -2.23 -2.71
N PRO A 354 -19.41 -3.06 -2.91
CA PRO A 354 -18.22 -2.64 -3.67
C PRO A 354 -18.50 -2.22 -5.12
N GLU A 355 -19.69 -2.51 -5.66
CA GLU A 355 -20.11 -2.13 -7.03
C GLU A 355 -20.78 -0.77 -7.07
N THR A 356 -21.58 -0.46 -6.06
CA THR A 356 -22.39 0.75 -5.98
C THR A 356 -21.74 1.85 -5.15
N LEU A 357 -20.57 1.58 -4.55
CA LEU A 357 -19.91 2.47 -3.58
C LEU A 357 -19.74 3.91 -4.10
N GLU A 358 -19.24 4.10 -5.32
CA GLU A 358 -19.02 5.46 -5.84
C GLU A 358 -20.33 6.23 -6.02
N GLU A 359 -21.39 5.57 -6.47
CA GLU A 359 -22.72 6.17 -6.63
C GLU A 359 -23.36 6.47 -5.27
N ASP A 360 -23.31 5.51 -4.35
CA ASP A 360 -23.87 5.64 -3.00
C ASP A 360 -23.15 6.74 -2.21
N MET A 361 -21.82 6.86 -2.36
CA MET A 361 -21.03 7.93 -1.75
C MET A 361 -21.36 9.30 -2.36
N ALA A 362 -21.59 9.37 -3.67
CA ALA A 362 -21.99 10.62 -4.33
C ALA A 362 -23.40 11.08 -3.95
N LEU A 363 -24.28 10.16 -3.53
CA LEU A 363 -25.64 10.47 -3.09
C LEU A 363 -25.73 10.69 -1.57
N ALA A 364 -24.75 10.25 -0.79
CA ALA A 364 -24.74 10.38 0.66
C ALA A 364 -24.48 11.84 1.09
N GLU A 365 -25.53 12.56 1.49
CA GLU A 365 -25.35 13.85 2.16
C GLU A 365 -24.92 13.65 3.62
N ILE A 366 -23.61 13.79 3.89
CA ILE A 366 -23.05 13.65 5.24
C ILE A 366 -22.97 15.04 5.87
N ILE A 367 -23.62 15.24 7.01
CA ILE A 367 -23.60 16.51 7.75
C ILE A 367 -22.77 16.32 9.02
N LEU A 368 -21.56 16.88 9.05
CA LEU A 368 -20.60 16.76 10.15
C LEU A 368 -20.89 17.71 11.29
#